data_AF-A0A7U9QX49-F1
#
_entry.id   AF-A0A7U9QX49-F1
#
_cell.length_a   1.000
_cell.length_b   1.000
_cell.length_c   1.000
_cell.angle_alpha   90.00
_cell.angle_beta   90.00
_cell.angle_gamma   90.00
#
_symmetry.space_group_name_H-M   'P 1'
#
loop_
_entity.id
_entity.type
_entity.pdbx_description
1 polymer ?
#
loop_
_entity_poly.entity_id
_entity_poly.type
_entity_poly.pdbx_seq_one_letter_code
_entity_poly.pdbx_strand_id
1 'polypeptide(L)'
;MEMIDFCKSLDFMKLGQAINRQNWQIAAGTLQRMQRQAAETGCDVFDRNFIQLKQCLMHKEQLAAKNILALIIAKRAQILNSTGR
;
A
#
# COMPACT_ATOMS: atom_id res chain seq x y z
N MET A 1 -8.94 10.95 9.98
CA MET A 1 -9.11 9.56 9.51
C MET A 1 -8.37 8.69 10.51
N GLU A 2 -9.01 7.64 11.03
CA GLU A 2 -8.31 6.70 11.91
C GLU A 2 -7.51 5.67 11.10
N MET A 3 -6.47 5.10 11.70
CA MET A 3 -5.63 4.07 11.06
C MET A 3 -6.45 2.87 10.54
N ILE A 4 -7.53 2.51 11.25
CA ILE A 4 -8.42 1.41 10.87
C ILE A 4 -9.23 1.77 9.61
N ASP A 5 -9.71 3.01 9.49
CA ASP A 5 -10.40 3.47 8.29
C ASP A 5 -9.47 3.46 7.07
N PHE A 6 -8.23 3.90 7.26
CA PHE A 6 -7.20 3.79 6.24
C PHE A 6 -7.00 2.34 5.80
N CYS A 7 -6.85 1.41 6.76
CA CYS A 7 -6.69 -0.02 6.46
C CYS A 7 -7.93 -0.64 5.78
N LYS A 8 -9.12 -0.05 5.91
CA LYS A 8 -10.34 -0.48 5.20
C LYS A 8 -10.46 0.12 3.80
N SER A 9 -9.61 1.08 3.42
CA SER A 9 -9.65 1.75 2.12
C SER A 9 -9.57 0.78 0.93
N LEU A 10 -10.36 1.06 -0.11
CA LEU A 10 -10.31 0.37 -1.40
C LEU A 10 -9.01 0.61 -2.16
N ASP A 11 -8.20 1.60 -1.76
CA ASP A 11 -6.94 1.90 -2.43
C ASP A 11 -5.95 0.73 -2.37
N PHE A 12 -5.96 -0.10 -1.32
CA PHE A 12 -5.17 -1.34 -1.27
C PHE A 12 -5.53 -2.31 -2.41
N MET A 13 -6.83 -2.46 -2.72
CA MET A 13 -7.30 -3.30 -3.81
C MET A 13 -6.94 -2.69 -5.18
N LYS A 14 -7.16 -1.38 -5.35
CA LYS A 14 -6.82 -0.65 -6.59
C LYS A 14 -5.32 -0.72 -6.89
N LEU A 15 -4.47 -0.55 -5.87
CA LEU A 15 -3.02 -0.67 -6.00
C LEU A 15 -2.61 -2.08 -6.46
N GLY A 16 -3.20 -3.12 -5.86
CA GLY A 16 -2.95 -4.50 -6.26
C GLY A 16 -3.36 -4.80 -7.70
N GLN A 17 -4.52 -4.31 -8.14
CA GLN A 17 -4.95 -4.45 -9.53
C GLN A 17 -4.02 -3.73 -10.51
N ALA A 18 -3.59 -2.51 -10.18
CA ALA A 18 -2.70 -1.73 -11.01
C ALA A 18 -1.32 -2.40 -11.17
N ILE A 19 -0.73 -2.91 -10.08
CA ILE A 19 0.55 -3.64 -10.11
C ILE A 19 0.43 -4.94 -10.92
N ASN A 20 -0.66 -5.70 -10.73
CA ASN A 20 -0.87 -6.95 -11.46
C ASN A 20 -1.00 -6.73 -12.97
N ARG A 21 -1.63 -5.62 -13.38
CA ARG A 21 -1.78 -5.22 -14.78
C ARG A 21 -0.60 -4.40 -15.33
N GLN A 22 0.48 -4.24 -14.56
CA GLN A 22 1.63 -3.39 -14.91
C GLN A 22 1.24 -1.95 -15.29
N ASN A 23 0.12 -1.45 -14.76
CA ASN A 23 -0.29 -0.07 -14.99
C ASN A 23 0.46 0.86 -14.01
N TRP A 24 1.73 1.12 -14.33
CA TRP A 24 2.68 1.83 -13.47
C TRP A 24 2.21 3.23 -13.09
N GLN A 25 1.57 3.94 -14.03
CA GLN A 25 1.04 5.28 -13.78
C GLN A 25 -0.05 5.27 -12.72
N ILE A 26 -1.03 4.36 -12.85
CA ILE A 26 -2.11 4.21 -11.88
C ILE A 26 -1.58 3.69 -10.54
N ALA A 27 -0.62 2.76 -10.56
CA ALA A 27 0.00 2.25 -9.34
C ALA A 27 0.71 3.36 -8.57
N ALA A 28 1.53 4.17 -9.25
CA ALA A 28 2.26 5.27 -8.63
C ALA A 28 1.31 6.35 -8.06
N GLY A 29 0.30 6.74 -8.84
CA GLY A 29 -0.70 7.71 -8.37
C GLY A 29 -1.54 7.19 -7.19
N THR A 30 -1.83 5.89 -7.16
CA THR A 30 -2.56 5.27 -6.03
C THR A 30 -1.67 5.18 -4.79
N LEU A 31 -0.41 4.76 -4.93
CA LEU A 31 0.56 4.73 -3.84
C LEU A 31 0.78 6.12 -3.23
N GLN A 32 0.94 7.16 -4.04
CA GLN A 32 1.10 8.53 -3.56
C GLN A 32 -0.09 9.00 -2.72
N ARG A 33 -1.32 8.70 -3.15
CA ARG A 33 -2.53 9.01 -2.36
C ARG A 33 -2.56 8.26 -1.04
N MET A 34 -2.21 6.96 -1.05
CA MET A 34 -2.14 6.16 0.17
C MET A 34 -1.08 6.68 1.15
N GLN A 35 0.09 7.10 0.66
CA GLN A 35 1.13 7.71 1.50
C GLN A 35 0.62 8.98 2.19
N ARG A 36 -0.10 9.84 1.47
CA ARG A 36 -0.71 11.05 2.04
C ARG A 36 -1.74 10.71 3.11
N GLN A 37 -2.64 9.78 2.83
CA GLN A 37 -3.65 9.34 3.81
C GLN A 37 -3.00 8.72 5.06
N ALA A 38 -1.97 7.88 4.89
CA ALA A 38 -1.25 7.27 6.01
C ALA A 38 -0.60 8.35 6.90
N ALA A 39 0.05 9.35 6.30
CA ALA A 39 0.62 10.48 7.03
C ALA A 39 -0.44 11.27 7.84
N GLU A 40 -1.64 11.45 7.28
CA GLU A 40 -2.77 12.10 7.97
C GLU A 40 -3.31 11.29 9.16
N THR A 41 -3.01 9.99 9.24
CA THR A 41 -3.38 9.13 10.38
C THR A 41 -2.31 9.07 11.48
N GLY A 42 -1.12 9.66 11.25
CA GLY A 42 0.04 9.53 12.14
C GLY A 42 0.63 8.10 12.19
N CYS A 43 0.29 7.25 11.22
CA CYS A 43 0.71 5.85 11.16
C CYS A 43 1.90 5.70 10.20
N ASP A 44 3.07 5.38 10.76
CA ASP A 44 4.33 5.14 10.04
C ASP A 44 4.55 3.66 9.65
N VAL A 45 3.62 2.78 10.06
CA VAL A 45 3.74 1.30 9.94
C VAL A 45 4.02 0.83 8.51
N PHE A 46 3.58 1.59 7.51
CA PHE A 46 3.72 1.28 6.09
C PHE A 46 4.82 2.06 5.38
N ASP A 47 5.46 3.06 6.01
CA ASP A 47 6.30 4.04 5.33
C ASP A 47 7.47 3.39 4.59
N ARG A 48 8.20 2.50 5.27
CA ARG A 48 9.31 1.76 4.65
C ARG A 48 8.85 0.94 3.45
N ASN A 49 7.70 0.28 3.55
CA ASN A 49 7.16 -0.52 2.46
C ASN A 49 6.68 0.35 1.29
N PHE A 50 6.09 1.53 1.57
CA PHE A 50 5.68 2.46 0.54
C PHE A 50 6.88 3.08 -0.19
N ILE A 51 7.97 3.40 0.52
CA ILE A 51 9.22 3.87 -0.09
C ILE A 51 9.78 2.80 -1.03
N GLN A 52 9.89 1.55 -0.55
CA GLN A 52 10.38 0.43 -1.37
C GLN A 52 9.49 0.19 -2.58
N LEU A 53 8.17 0.18 -2.40
CA LEU A 53 7.22 -0.02 -3.48
C LEU A 53 7.34 1.10 -4.52
N LYS A 54 7.48 2.36 -4.09
CA LYS A 54 7.70 3.50 -5.00
C LYS A 54 8.94 3.29 -5.87
N GLN A 55 10.04 2.81 -5.30
CA GLN A 55 11.25 2.48 -6.08
C GLN A 55 10.98 1.38 -7.11
N CYS A 56 10.31 0.29 -6.72
CA CYS A 56 9.96 -0.76 -7.67
C CYS A 56 9.05 -0.27 -8.80
N LEU A 57 8.09 0.62 -8.50
CA LEU A 57 7.20 1.20 -9.52
C LEU A 57 7.97 2.11 -10.48
N MET A 58 8.92 2.92 -9.99
CA MET A 58 9.75 3.79 -10.83
C MET A 58 10.64 2.98 -11.79
N HIS A 59 11.21 1.88 -11.30
CA HIS A 59 12.05 0.98 -12.08
C HIS A 59 11.26 -0.11 -12.84
N LYS A 60 9.92 -0.11 -12.73
CA LYS A 60 9.00 -1.08 -13.36
C LYS A 60 9.32 -2.55 -13.02
N GLU A 61 9.82 -2.78 -11.81
CA GLU A 61 10.21 -4.11 -11.32
C GLU A 61 8.99 -4.89 -10.84
N GLN A 62 8.32 -5.61 -11.74
CA GLN A 62 7.04 -6.25 -11.43
C GLN A 62 7.11 -7.27 -10.29
N LEU A 63 8.10 -8.16 -10.31
CA LEU A 63 8.24 -9.20 -9.27
C LEU A 63 8.51 -8.57 -7.90
N ALA A 64 9.42 -7.60 -7.85
CA ALA A 64 9.73 -6.88 -6.62
C ALA A 64 8.51 -6.11 -6.10
N ALA A 65 7.78 -5.41 -6.97
CA ALA A 65 6.55 -4.71 -6.60
C ALA A 65 5.48 -5.65 -6.01
N LYS A 66 5.30 -6.84 -6.59
CA LYS A 66 4.38 -7.86 -6.05
C LYS A 66 4.82 -8.38 -4.68
N ASN A 67 6.12 -8.62 -4.49
CA ASN A 67 6.65 -9.08 -3.20
C ASN A 67 6.45 -8.03 -2.10
N ILE A 68 6.75 -6.75 -2.39
CA ILE A 68 6.53 -5.66 -1.44
C ILE A 68 5.03 -5.46 -1.15
N LEU A 69 4.18 -5.56 -2.18
CA LEU A 69 2.72 -5.49 -2.00
C LEU A 69 2.21 -6.60 -1.07
N ALA A 70 2.71 -7.83 -1.20
CA ALA A 70 2.32 -8.93 -0.31
C ALA A 70 2.62 -8.62 1.16
N LEU A 71 3.78 -8.00 1.46
CA LEU A 71 4.13 -7.56 2.82
C LEU A 71 3.18 -6.48 3.34
N ILE A 72 2.81 -5.51 2.50
CA ILE A 72 1.84 -4.46 2.84
C ILE A 72 0.49 -5.08 3.19
N ILE A 73 0.00 -6.03 2.37
CA ILE A 73 -1.29 -6.70 2.60
C ILE A 73 -1.25 -7.56 3.86
N ALA A 74 -0.15 -8.27 4.13
CA ALA A 74 0.02 -9.03 5.36
C ALA A 74 -0.03 -8.14 6.61
N LYS A 75 0.68 -7.01 6.61
CA LYS A 75 0.64 -6.01 7.69
C LYS A 75 -0.76 -5.44 7.89
N ARG A 76 -1.44 -5.08 6.80
CA ARG A 76 -2.83 -4.61 6.83
C ARG A 76 -3.76 -5.65 7.48
N ALA A 77 -3.63 -6.92 7.09
CA ALA A 77 -4.45 -7.99 7.66
C ALA A 77 -4.21 -8.16 9.17
N GLN A 78 -2.94 -8.06 9.62
CA GLN A 78 -2.62 -8.07 11.06
C GLN A 78 -3.33 -6.94 11.80
N ILE A 79 -3.24 -5.69 11.32
CA ILE A 79 -3.87 -4.52 11.95
C ILE A 79 -5.39 -4.71 12.06
N LEU A 80 -6.04 -5.13 10.96
CA LEU A 80 -7.48 -5.34 10.94
C LEU A 80 -7.93 -6.46 11.89
N ASN A 81 -7.13 -7.53 12.00
CA ASN A 81 -7.46 -8.67 12.86
C ASN A 81 -7.13 -8.43 14.34
N SER A 82 -6.12 -7.62 14.64
CA SER A 82 -5.74 -7.25 16.02
C SER A 82 -6.77 -6.33 16.68
N THR A 83 -7.59 -5.63 15.89
CA THR A 83 -8.61 -4.69 16.38
C THR A 83 -10.01 -5.33 16.44
N GLY A 84 -10.15 -6.59 16.00
CA GLY A 84 -11.40 -7.35 16.03
C GLY A 84 -11.55 -8.28 17.26
N ARG A 85 -10.76 -8.06 18.31
CA ARG A 85 -10.87 -8.76 19.61
C ARG A 85 -11.29 -7.81 20.71
#